data_AF-A0A6P0WU56-F1
#
_entry.id   AF-A0A6P0WU56-F1
#
_cell.length_a   1.000
_cell.length_b   1.000
_cell.length_c   1.000
_cell.angle_alpha   90.00
_cell.angle_beta   90.00
_cell.angle_gamma   90.00
#
_symmetry.space_group_name_H-M   'P 1'
#
loop_
_entity.id
_entity.type
_entity.pdbx_description
1 polymer ?
#
loop_
_entity_poly.entity_id
_entity_poly.type
_entity_poly.pdbx_seq_one_letter_code
_entity_poly.pdbx_strand_id
1 'polypeptide(L)'
;MSTTEEKLDVPRTTSNVIRLKPQQFIHVLDNNTGVTRLEVGPQTITLRDHERLVLKPQPMIVVPPRYYCMVSNPVLREETNQPFADEHGQIRLRYGDQEIRFTQDPFPLYPGEELVGEVRRLQVVETNQALRLRAIRDFSDTVTVTVEGEVQRETIDLLAGDEWLFEGPGTYLPRVEVEVLETITAQIIKTNQALRLRSRQNCTDRQGQRRRAGEEWLVREEGAYLPGVDEEVVRIVNAYILTEQQALYLTAQRTFTDVFGRQRKAGDEWLVTFEDTEIHIPDVYEDVVGEVTITTLSDRQWCIVVDPIDQSGKPQLGMQEVRQGRTSFFLHPGEFLKGGIQEVYVLGEQEALLLKAKEAFREGEGDDAITRQPGDLWMIAGPRDYIPQVEVEVLEKRQAIPLDKNEGIYVRDTQNGELKLVGGPQAYMLSPYEELWEKELPTVVEKLLRQKIDPFSDRGQYPVAGGNESEQRSPASKRLPQRDKTQAVVFHVPQNAVVQLHDYKNRTARTVFGPDLVMLEPDEAFTVLR
;
A
#
# COMPACT_ATOMS: atom_id res chain seq x y z
N MET A 1 53.33 47.32 -23.69
CA MET A 1 53.47 48.26 -22.57
C MET A 1 54.28 47.56 -21.50
N SER A 2 55.46 48.13 -21.22
CA SER A 2 56.24 48.00 -19.98
C SER A 2 56.57 46.59 -19.46
N THR A 3 57.61 46.00 -20.03
CA THR A 3 58.48 45.01 -19.37
C THR A 3 59.16 45.67 -18.18
N THR A 4 58.72 45.34 -16.97
CA THR A 4 59.40 45.72 -15.73
C THR A 4 60.17 44.49 -15.24
N GLU A 5 61.45 44.44 -15.57
CA GLU A 5 62.42 43.56 -14.89
C GLU A 5 62.52 44.00 -13.43
N GLU A 6 61.82 43.32 -12.53
CA GLU A 6 62.10 43.41 -11.10
C GLU A 6 63.45 42.73 -10.83
N LYS A 7 64.51 43.55 -10.88
CA LYS A 7 65.77 43.23 -10.22
C LYS A 7 65.48 43.01 -8.73
N LEU A 8 65.50 41.74 -8.32
CA LEU A 8 65.67 41.36 -6.92
C LEU A 8 67.01 41.92 -6.43
N ASP A 9 66.94 43.08 -5.78
CA ASP A 9 68.04 43.66 -5.02
C ASP A 9 68.39 42.68 -3.90
N VAL A 10 69.51 41.97 -4.08
CA VAL A 10 70.11 41.14 -3.03
C VAL A 10 70.86 42.09 -2.10
N PRO A 11 70.44 42.31 -0.85
CA PRO A 11 71.30 42.99 0.10
C PRO A 11 72.51 42.10 0.36
N ARG A 12 73.70 42.58 0.01
CA ARG A 12 74.98 41.98 0.37
C ARG A 12 75.13 42.03 1.90
N THR A 13 74.65 41.01 2.60
CA THR A 13 75.02 40.78 4.01
C THR A 13 76.47 40.31 4.05
N THR A 14 77.39 41.27 4.19
CA THR A 14 78.79 41.05 4.58
C THR A 14 78.85 40.70 6.07
N SER A 15 78.31 39.55 6.44
CA SER A 15 78.62 38.91 7.71
C SER A 15 78.89 37.45 7.40
N ASN A 16 80.16 37.09 7.19
CA ASN A 16 80.61 35.72 6.97
C ASN A 16 80.32 34.80 8.16
N VAL A 17 79.80 35.32 9.27
CA VAL A 17 79.50 34.59 10.49
C VAL A 17 77.98 34.51 10.67
N ILE A 18 77.44 33.29 10.65
CA ILE A 18 76.03 32.98 10.87
C ILE A 18 75.89 32.30 12.24
N ARG A 19 75.17 32.95 13.15
CA ARG A 19 74.84 32.36 14.46
C ARG A 19 73.54 31.57 14.37
N LEU A 20 73.62 30.24 14.41
CA LEU A 20 72.46 29.36 14.49
C LEU A 20 72.03 29.19 15.94
N LYS A 21 70.78 29.55 16.24
CA LYS A 21 70.16 29.28 17.54
C LYS A 21 69.83 27.78 17.67
N PRO A 22 69.54 27.27 18.88
CA PRO A 22 68.98 25.93 19.05
C PRO A 22 67.74 25.73 18.15
N GLN A 23 67.57 24.53 17.59
CA GLN A 23 66.47 24.18 16.68
C GLN A 23 66.36 25.05 15.44
N GLN A 24 67.47 25.63 14.97
CA GLN A 24 67.54 26.25 13.65
C GLN A 24 68.46 25.46 12.73
N PHE A 25 68.17 25.52 11.44
CA PHE A 25 69.02 24.92 10.42
C PHE A 25 69.19 25.84 9.21
N ILE A 26 70.27 25.61 8.47
CA ILE A 26 70.58 26.27 7.19
C ILE A 26 71.07 25.25 6.17
N HIS A 27 71.06 25.65 4.90
CA HIS A 27 71.70 24.92 3.82
C HIS A 27 72.86 25.74 3.26
N VAL A 28 74.03 25.12 3.18
CA VAL A 28 75.26 25.73 2.67
C VAL A 28 75.72 24.93 1.45
N LEU A 29 75.87 25.60 0.32
CA LEU A 29 76.41 25.05 -0.92
C LEU A 29 77.91 25.30 -0.98
N ASP A 30 78.69 24.25 -1.17
CA ASP A 30 80.09 24.37 -1.55
C ASP A 30 80.19 24.46 -3.09
N ASN A 31 80.70 25.58 -3.60
CA ASN A 31 80.83 25.83 -5.04
C ASN A 31 81.94 25.01 -5.70
N ASN A 32 82.90 24.47 -4.94
CA ASN A 32 83.96 23.63 -5.50
C ASN A 32 83.46 22.21 -5.79
N THR A 33 82.61 21.68 -4.90
CA THR A 33 82.08 20.31 -4.98
C THR A 33 80.66 20.27 -5.55
N GLY A 34 79.93 21.38 -5.54
CA GLY A 34 78.51 21.45 -5.92
C GLY A 34 77.56 20.86 -4.86
N VAL A 35 78.09 20.44 -3.71
CA VAL A 35 77.33 19.73 -2.68
C VAL A 35 76.69 20.74 -1.74
N THR A 36 75.37 20.62 -1.58
CA THR A 36 74.63 21.35 -0.54
C THR A 36 74.53 20.49 0.70
N ARG A 37 74.99 21.00 1.84
CA ARG A 37 74.92 20.31 3.12
C ARG A 37 74.00 21.02 4.10
N LEU A 38 73.47 20.24 5.02
CA LEU A 38 72.65 20.70 6.13
C LEU A 38 73.53 21.04 7.34
N GLU A 39 73.30 22.21 7.93
CA GLU A 39 73.96 22.61 9.17
C GLU A 39 72.90 22.92 10.24
N VAL A 40 73.06 22.31 11.41
CA VAL A 40 72.10 22.36 12.52
C VAL A 40 72.67 23.12 13.71
N GLY A 41 71.89 24.01 14.33
CA GLY A 41 72.27 24.72 15.55
C GLY A 41 72.14 23.88 16.83
N PRO A 42 72.73 24.31 17.97
CA PRO A 42 73.36 25.60 18.19
C PRO A 42 74.84 25.61 17.83
N GLN A 43 75.21 26.40 16.82
CA GLN A 43 76.60 26.62 16.43
C GLN A 43 76.76 27.96 15.70
N THR A 44 77.97 28.49 15.68
CA THR A 44 78.31 29.69 14.91
C THR A 44 79.17 29.27 13.73
N ILE A 45 78.64 29.44 12.52
CA ILE A 45 79.26 28.96 11.30
C ILE A 45 79.89 30.15 10.59
N THR A 46 81.16 30.02 10.23
CA THR A 46 81.84 30.99 9.38
C THR A 46 81.92 30.44 7.97
N LEU A 47 81.23 31.07 7.01
CA LEU A 47 81.25 30.66 5.61
C LEU A 47 82.63 30.93 5.00
N ARG A 48 83.20 29.92 4.33
CA ARG A 48 84.45 30.03 3.58
C ARG A 48 84.20 30.68 2.21
N ASP A 49 85.27 31.10 1.53
CA ASP A 49 85.17 31.80 0.24
C ASP A 49 84.47 30.98 -0.87
N HIS A 50 84.60 29.64 -0.82
CA HIS A 50 83.94 28.73 -1.75
C HIS A 50 82.52 28.33 -1.32
N GLU A 51 82.05 28.78 -0.15
CA GLU A 51 80.75 28.40 0.40
C GLU A 51 79.73 29.51 0.23
N ARG A 52 78.49 29.11 -0.08
CA ARG A 52 77.37 30.03 -0.27
C ARG A 52 76.18 29.58 0.57
N LEU A 53 75.57 30.51 1.30
CA LEU A 53 74.30 30.28 1.95
C LEU A 53 73.18 30.15 0.92
N VAL A 54 72.50 29.00 0.91
CA VAL A 54 71.35 28.73 0.04
C VAL A 54 70.05 28.98 0.80
N LEU A 55 69.92 28.42 2.00
CA LEU A 55 68.76 28.59 2.87
C LEU A 55 69.13 29.42 4.10
N LYS A 56 68.39 30.52 4.33
CA LYS A 56 68.54 31.34 5.55
C LYS A 56 68.14 30.55 6.80
N PRO A 57 68.60 30.92 8.01
CA PRO A 57 68.24 30.21 9.24
C PRO A 57 66.73 30.05 9.40
N GLN A 58 66.25 28.81 9.31
CA GLN A 58 64.85 28.43 9.50
C GLN A 58 64.70 27.61 10.78
N PRO A 59 63.54 27.71 11.46
CA PRO A 59 63.23 26.82 12.58
C PRO A 59 63.04 25.38 12.09
N MET A 60 63.48 24.41 12.88
CA MET A 60 63.16 23.00 12.67
C MET A 60 61.66 22.76 12.69
N ILE A 61 61.23 21.71 12.00
CA ILE A 61 59.84 21.29 12.01
C ILE A 61 59.57 20.58 13.34
N VAL A 62 58.58 21.08 14.06
CA VAL A 62 58.10 20.50 15.31
C VAL A 62 56.75 19.84 15.03
N VAL A 63 56.65 18.54 15.24
CA VAL A 63 55.40 17.78 15.11
C VAL A 63 54.89 17.42 16.51
N PRO A 64 53.86 18.11 17.04
CA PRO A 64 53.33 17.81 18.36
C PRO A 64 52.72 16.41 18.49
N PRO A 65 52.46 15.92 19.71
CA PRO A 65 51.66 14.71 19.94
C PRO A 65 50.31 14.77 19.23
N ARG A 66 49.93 13.69 18.52
CA ARG A 66 48.68 13.57 17.73
C ARG A 66 48.62 14.47 16.48
N TYR A 67 49.77 14.93 15.99
CA TYR A 67 49.89 15.60 14.71
C TYR A 67 50.82 14.80 13.79
N TYR A 68 50.75 15.10 12.51
CA TYR A 68 51.65 14.59 11.47
C TYR A 68 51.97 15.70 10.48
N CYS A 69 53.03 15.52 9.71
CA CYS A 69 53.31 16.32 8.54
C CYS A 69 53.74 15.44 7.38
N MET A 70 53.63 15.96 6.16
CA MET A 70 54.05 15.28 4.95
C MET A 70 55.30 15.98 4.41
N VAL A 71 56.32 15.19 4.07
CA VAL A 71 57.57 15.68 3.47
C VAL A 71 57.68 15.08 2.08
N SER A 72 57.83 15.91 1.06
CA SER A 72 58.12 15.46 -0.31
C SER A 72 59.61 15.33 -0.53
N ASN A 73 59.98 14.36 -1.38
CA ASN A 73 61.37 13.98 -1.64
C ASN A 73 62.13 13.59 -0.37
N PRO A 74 61.60 12.67 0.47
CA PRO A 74 62.20 12.35 1.75
C PRO A 74 63.60 11.75 1.58
N VAL A 75 64.45 12.01 2.56
CA VAL A 75 65.81 11.44 2.62
C VAL A 75 65.79 9.92 2.56
N LEU A 76 66.70 9.35 1.77
CA LEU A 76 66.97 7.92 1.76
C LEU A 76 67.74 7.56 3.02
N ARG A 77 67.25 6.58 3.79
CA ARG A 77 67.86 6.16 5.04
C ARG A 77 68.38 4.73 4.95
N GLU A 78 69.50 4.48 5.60
CA GLU A 78 70.05 3.14 5.79
C GLU A 78 69.28 2.38 6.88
N GLU A 79 69.54 1.08 7.05
CA GLU A 79 68.92 0.24 8.10
C GLU A 79 69.14 0.79 9.53
N THR A 80 70.19 1.58 9.73
CA THR A 80 70.51 2.27 10.98
C THR A 80 69.76 3.59 11.18
N ASN A 81 68.81 3.90 10.30
CA ASN A 81 68.00 5.13 10.27
C ASN A 81 68.81 6.42 10.01
N GLN A 82 70.06 6.29 9.54
CA GLN A 82 70.92 7.41 9.16
C GLN A 82 70.73 7.81 7.69
N PRO A 83 70.86 9.10 7.33
CA PRO A 83 70.83 9.55 5.94
C PRO A 83 71.91 8.87 5.09
N PHE A 84 71.54 8.32 3.95
CA PHE A 84 72.47 7.80 2.97
C PHE A 84 73.14 8.96 2.21
N ALA A 85 74.47 9.00 2.25
CA ALA A 85 75.28 10.01 1.57
C ALA A 85 76.12 9.37 0.45
N ASP A 86 76.23 10.07 -0.68
CA ASP A 86 77.01 9.64 -1.84
C ASP A 86 78.52 9.79 -1.61
N GLU A 87 79.34 9.27 -2.53
CA GLU A 87 80.82 9.37 -2.46
C GLU A 87 81.33 10.81 -2.32
N HIS A 88 80.51 11.79 -2.73
CA HIS A 88 80.78 13.23 -2.62
C HIS A 88 80.16 13.89 -1.37
N GLY A 89 79.50 13.13 -0.49
CA GLY A 89 78.85 13.64 0.72
C GLY A 89 77.49 14.29 0.49
N GLN A 90 76.91 14.14 -0.71
CA GLN A 90 75.56 14.62 -1.00
C GLN A 90 74.52 13.61 -0.52
N ILE A 91 73.49 14.09 0.18
CA ILE A 91 72.44 13.25 0.75
C ILE A 91 71.48 12.84 -0.36
N ARG A 92 71.19 11.53 -0.48
CA ARG A 92 70.21 11.02 -1.45
C ARG A 92 68.79 11.21 -0.95
N LEU A 93 67.91 11.60 -1.87
CA LEU A 93 66.48 11.72 -1.65
C LEU A 93 65.72 10.70 -2.50
N ARG A 94 64.55 10.29 -2.02
CA ARG A 94 63.56 9.56 -2.81
C ARG A 94 62.71 10.54 -3.60
N TYR A 95 63.24 11.00 -4.74
CA TYR A 95 62.55 11.98 -5.59
C TYR A 95 61.20 11.46 -6.07
N GLY A 96 60.17 12.30 -5.96
CA GLY A 96 58.79 11.97 -6.35
C GLY A 96 58.01 11.14 -5.33
N ASP A 97 58.64 10.75 -4.22
CA ASP A 97 57.97 10.05 -3.12
C ASP A 97 57.59 11.03 -2.00
N GLN A 98 56.74 10.56 -1.09
CA GLN A 98 56.32 11.30 0.09
C GLN A 98 56.55 10.47 1.35
N GLU A 99 56.79 11.14 2.47
CA GLU A 99 56.92 10.52 3.78
C GLU A 99 56.05 11.25 4.79
N ILE A 100 55.28 10.48 5.56
CA ILE A 100 54.51 11.01 6.69
C ILE A 100 55.37 10.88 7.95
N ARG A 101 55.62 12.02 8.61
CA ARG A 101 56.34 12.09 9.88
C ARG A 101 55.37 12.39 11.01
N PHE A 102 55.32 11.50 12.00
CA PHE A 102 54.53 11.66 13.21
C PHE A 102 55.33 12.42 14.29
N THR A 103 54.85 12.38 15.53
CA THR A 103 55.52 12.97 16.68
C THR A 103 56.92 12.39 16.88
N GLN A 104 57.92 13.25 16.77
CA GLN A 104 59.33 12.93 16.98
C GLN A 104 60.08 14.20 17.43
N ASP A 105 61.36 14.05 17.73
CA ASP A 105 62.21 15.20 18.04
C ASP A 105 62.23 16.23 16.90
N PRO A 106 62.31 17.54 17.19
CA PRO A 106 62.37 18.57 16.17
C PRO A 106 63.45 18.26 15.12
N PHE A 107 63.05 18.22 13.86
CA PHE A 107 63.92 17.79 12.78
C PHE A 107 64.10 18.89 11.73
N PRO A 108 65.30 19.02 11.16
CA PRO A 108 65.54 19.87 10.01
C PRO A 108 65.04 19.20 8.71
N LEU A 109 64.83 20.01 7.67
CA LEU A 109 64.64 19.48 6.31
C LEU A 109 65.99 19.40 5.61
N TYR A 110 66.27 18.28 4.97
CA TYR A 110 67.47 18.12 4.15
C TYR A 110 67.38 18.95 2.85
N PRO A 111 68.51 19.31 2.21
CA PRO A 111 68.48 20.01 0.93
C PRO A 111 67.67 19.23 -0.12
N GLY A 112 66.56 19.81 -0.58
CA GLY A 112 65.63 19.20 -1.54
C GLY A 112 64.40 18.51 -0.91
N GLU A 113 64.38 18.30 0.40
CA GLU A 113 63.14 17.99 1.13
C GLU A 113 62.27 19.24 1.23
N GLU A 114 60.97 19.08 1.00
CA GLU A 114 60.01 20.16 1.14
C GLU A 114 58.84 19.72 2.03
N LEU A 115 58.38 20.61 2.91
CA LEU A 115 57.20 20.37 3.72
C LEU A 115 55.95 20.56 2.86
N VAL A 116 55.15 19.52 2.71
CA VAL A 116 53.90 19.56 1.96
C VAL A 116 52.80 20.10 2.87
N GLY A 117 52.52 21.39 2.73
CA GLY A 117 51.51 22.09 3.52
C GLY A 117 51.94 22.33 4.97
N GLU A 118 50.97 22.42 5.89
CA GLU A 118 51.20 22.65 7.31
C GLU A 118 51.15 21.34 8.11
N VAL A 119 51.61 21.38 9.37
CA VAL A 119 51.48 20.28 10.33
C VAL A 119 49.99 20.07 10.65
N ARG A 120 49.46 18.87 10.38
CA ARG A 120 48.04 18.52 10.49
C ARG A 120 47.77 17.66 11.71
N ARG A 121 46.59 17.81 12.31
CA ARG A 121 46.14 16.93 13.40
C ARG A 121 45.74 15.56 12.83
N LEU A 122 46.07 14.49 13.55
CA LEU A 122 45.57 13.15 13.22
C LEU A 122 44.04 13.12 13.32
N GLN A 123 43.41 12.46 12.37
CA GLN A 123 41.96 12.36 12.31
C GLN A 123 41.47 11.35 13.35
N VAL A 124 40.64 11.82 14.28
CA VAL A 124 39.98 10.97 15.27
C VAL A 124 38.63 10.56 14.69
N VAL A 125 38.39 9.26 14.67
CA VAL A 125 37.16 8.66 14.17
C VAL A 125 36.36 8.24 15.39
N GLU A 126 35.16 8.80 15.53
CA GLU A 126 34.29 8.56 16.66
C GLU A 126 33.59 7.20 16.57
N THR A 127 32.98 6.76 17.67
CA THR A 127 32.07 5.61 17.65
C THR A 127 30.95 5.86 16.64
N ASN A 128 30.49 4.82 15.93
CA ASN A 128 29.46 4.91 14.88
C ASN A 128 29.89 5.75 13.66
N GLN A 129 31.19 5.96 13.48
CA GLN A 129 31.77 6.56 12.27
C GLN A 129 32.86 5.66 11.71
N ALA A 130 33.08 5.78 10.40
CA ALA A 130 34.20 5.16 9.73
C ALA A 130 34.77 6.09 8.67
N LEU A 131 36.06 5.92 8.36
CA LEU A 131 36.65 6.52 7.17
C LEU A 131 36.63 5.51 6.04
N ARG A 132 36.09 5.90 4.90
CA ARG A 132 36.23 5.15 3.67
C ARG A 132 37.57 5.48 3.04
N LEU A 133 38.42 4.48 2.97
CA LEU A 133 39.78 4.57 2.49
C LEU A 133 39.89 3.93 1.11
N ARG A 134 40.78 4.45 0.28
CA ARG A 134 41.11 3.89 -1.03
C ARG A 134 42.62 3.79 -1.20
N ALA A 135 43.12 2.66 -1.68
CA ALA A 135 44.51 2.51 -2.06
C ALA A 135 44.79 3.25 -3.38
N ILE A 136 45.80 4.10 -3.43
CA ILE A 136 46.23 4.79 -4.66
C ILE A 136 47.37 4.06 -5.39
N ARG A 137 48.09 3.17 -4.68
CA ARG A 137 49.17 2.32 -5.21
C ARG A 137 49.18 0.99 -4.47
N ASP A 138 49.74 -0.05 -5.09
CA ASP A 138 49.85 -1.37 -4.48
C ASP A 138 50.78 -1.31 -3.25
N PHE A 139 50.33 -1.87 -2.12
CA PHE A 139 51.15 -1.97 -0.92
C PHE A 139 50.68 -3.10 -0.02
N SER A 140 51.60 -3.60 0.80
CA SER A 140 51.27 -4.56 1.85
C SER A 140 50.99 -3.85 3.16
N ASP A 141 49.87 -4.17 3.79
CA ASP A 141 49.52 -3.70 5.12
C ASP A 141 49.57 -4.84 6.13
N THR A 142 50.19 -4.61 7.29
CA THR A 142 50.11 -5.53 8.42
C THR A 142 48.89 -5.17 9.27
N VAL A 143 47.78 -5.87 9.06
CA VAL A 143 46.56 -5.70 9.84
C VAL A 143 46.57 -6.66 11.02
N THR A 144 46.24 -6.14 12.20
CA THR A 144 46.02 -6.96 13.39
C THR A 144 44.60 -7.51 13.38
N VAL A 145 44.43 -8.77 12.99
CA VAL A 145 43.16 -9.48 13.03
C VAL A 145 43.06 -10.20 14.37
N THR A 146 41.94 -10.01 15.08
CA THR A 146 41.69 -10.74 16.33
C THR A 146 40.83 -11.94 15.99
N VAL A 147 41.43 -13.13 15.95
CA VAL A 147 40.73 -14.40 15.71
C VAL A 147 40.69 -15.17 17.03
N GLU A 148 39.50 -15.55 17.50
CA GLU A 148 39.32 -16.35 18.73
C GLU A 148 39.98 -15.76 20.00
N GLY A 149 40.14 -14.44 20.08
CA GLY A 149 40.75 -13.74 21.22
C GLY A 149 42.27 -13.63 21.16
N GLU A 150 42.92 -14.15 20.12
CA GLU A 150 44.34 -13.95 19.85
C GLU A 150 44.55 -12.88 18.77
N VAL A 151 45.45 -11.92 19.04
CA VAL A 151 45.81 -10.86 18.10
C VAL A 151 46.86 -11.42 17.14
N GLN A 152 46.44 -11.76 15.93
CA GLN A 152 47.33 -12.20 14.85
C GLN A 152 47.64 -11.01 13.94
N ARG A 153 48.90 -10.91 13.49
CA ARG A 153 49.33 -9.92 12.50
C ARG A 153 49.34 -10.60 11.14
N GLU A 154 48.35 -10.29 10.33
CA GLU A 154 48.30 -10.75 8.95
C GLU A 154 48.81 -9.66 8.03
N THR A 155 49.60 -10.04 7.03
CA THR A 155 50.00 -9.12 5.97
C THR A 155 49.00 -9.28 4.83
N ILE A 156 48.31 -8.20 4.50
CA ILE A 156 47.32 -8.13 3.44
C ILE A 156 47.93 -7.30 2.32
N ASP A 157 47.97 -7.86 1.12
CA ASP A 157 48.37 -7.12 -0.09
C ASP A 157 47.14 -6.37 -0.62
N LEU A 158 47.19 -5.04 -0.58
CA LEU A 158 46.15 -4.15 -1.09
C LEU A 158 46.56 -3.65 -2.47
N LEU A 159 45.66 -3.79 -3.44
CA LEU A 159 45.86 -3.35 -4.81
C LEU A 159 45.37 -1.91 -4.99
N ALA A 160 45.95 -1.20 -5.95
CA ALA A 160 45.49 0.13 -6.32
C ALA A 160 44.01 0.10 -6.71
N GLY A 161 43.21 0.95 -6.05
CA GLY A 161 41.76 1.04 -6.22
C GLY A 161 40.96 0.27 -5.17
N ASP A 162 41.57 -0.60 -4.37
CA ASP A 162 40.88 -1.30 -3.28
C ASP A 162 40.35 -0.29 -2.26
N GLU A 163 39.14 -0.56 -1.76
CA GLU A 163 38.46 0.28 -0.78
C GLU A 163 38.12 -0.50 0.49
N TRP A 164 38.32 0.12 1.65
CA TRP A 164 38.00 -0.47 2.96
C TRP A 164 37.57 0.60 3.95
N LEU A 165 37.03 0.17 5.10
CA LEU A 165 36.66 1.06 6.19
C LEU A 165 37.68 1.00 7.31
N PHE A 166 38.03 2.17 7.84
CA PHE A 166 38.62 2.30 9.18
C PHE A 166 37.50 2.65 10.16
N GLU A 167 37.02 1.66 10.91
CA GLU A 167 35.93 1.81 11.87
C GLU A 167 36.41 2.43 13.19
N GLY A 168 35.67 3.41 13.71
CA GLY A 168 35.93 3.98 15.02
C GLY A 168 35.45 3.08 16.17
N PRO A 169 35.85 3.36 17.43
CA PRO A 169 36.63 4.53 17.83
C PRO A 169 38.14 4.31 17.64
N GLY A 170 38.81 5.25 16.98
CA GLY A 170 40.24 5.14 16.70
C GLY A 170 40.86 6.43 16.18
N THR A 171 42.18 6.57 16.31
CA THR A 171 42.91 7.64 15.62
C THR A 171 43.50 7.07 14.34
N TYR A 172 43.06 7.60 13.20
CA TYR A 172 43.56 7.16 11.90
C TYR A 172 44.99 7.68 11.70
N LEU A 173 45.91 6.75 11.40
CA LEU A 173 47.29 7.05 11.04
C LEU A 173 47.36 7.08 9.50
N PRO A 174 47.50 8.26 8.88
CA PRO A 174 47.54 8.38 7.44
C PRO A 174 48.76 7.68 6.86
N ARG A 175 48.60 7.14 5.66
CA ARG A 175 49.65 6.54 4.84
C ARG A 175 49.72 7.24 3.50
N VAL A 176 50.88 7.22 2.86
CA VAL A 176 51.06 7.89 1.57
C VAL A 176 50.41 7.09 0.44
N GLU A 177 50.22 5.78 0.63
CA GLU A 177 49.55 4.85 -0.27
C GLU A 177 48.02 4.93 -0.22
N VAL A 178 47.46 5.67 0.75
CA VAL A 178 46.02 5.61 1.08
C VAL A 178 45.41 6.99 1.04
N GLU A 179 44.30 7.11 0.33
CA GLU A 179 43.48 8.31 0.25
C GLU A 179 42.23 8.14 1.11
N VAL A 180 41.90 9.17 1.90
CA VAL A 180 40.63 9.24 2.65
C VAL A 180 39.58 9.83 1.72
N LEU A 181 38.57 9.06 1.34
CA LEU A 181 37.50 9.51 0.45
C LEU A 181 36.44 10.31 1.21
N GLU A 182 35.84 9.71 2.22
CA GLU A 182 34.73 10.28 2.98
C GLU A 182 34.62 9.70 4.40
N THR A 183 33.96 10.44 5.28
CA THR A 183 33.57 9.94 6.61
C THR A 183 32.14 9.42 6.53
N ILE A 184 31.96 8.13 6.78
CA ILE A 184 30.65 7.47 6.83
C ILE A 184 30.16 7.49 8.28
N THR A 185 28.92 7.91 8.47
CA THR A 185 28.23 7.85 9.76
C THR A 185 27.22 6.71 9.75
N ALA A 186 27.08 6.01 10.87
CA ALA A 186 26.06 4.98 11.03
C ALA A 186 24.65 5.57 10.93
N GLN A 187 23.76 4.82 10.31
CA GLN A 187 22.34 5.14 10.21
C GLN A 187 21.59 4.57 11.41
N ILE A 188 20.78 5.40 12.07
CA ILE A 188 20.02 4.97 13.25
C ILE A 188 18.70 4.36 12.79
N ILE A 189 18.55 3.05 13.02
CA ILE A 189 17.33 2.28 12.81
C ILE A 189 16.55 2.29 14.12
N LYS A 190 15.36 2.92 14.11
CA LYS A 190 14.46 2.92 15.28
C LYS A 190 13.60 1.66 15.29
N THR A 191 12.87 1.46 16.39
CA THR A 191 11.78 0.48 16.47
C THR A 191 10.77 0.70 15.35
N ASN A 192 10.27 -0.39 14.77
CA ASN A 192 9.34 -0.40 13.63
C ASN A 192 9.90 0.25 12.35
N GLN A 193 11.22 0.26 12.21
CA GLN A 193 11.89 0.70 10.98
C GLN A 193 12.87 -0.36 10.50
N ALA A 194 13.16 -0.33 9.21
CA ALA A 194 14.24 -1.09 8.60
C ALA A 194 15.06 -0.21 7.66
N LEU A 195 16.34 -0.51 7.52
CA LEU A 195 17.23 0.15 6.57
C LEU A 195 17.27 -0.66 5.27
N ARG A 196 16.87 -0.04 4.15
CA ARG A 196 17.03 -0.64 2.83
C ARG A 196 18.41 -0.33 2.29
N LEU A 197 19.15 -1.39 1.98
CA LEU A 197 20.49 -1.33 1.41
C LEU A 197 20.48 -1.86 -0.01
N ARG A 198 21.45 -1.40 -0.80
CA ARG A 198 21.75 -1.91 -2.13
C ARG A 198 23.24 -2.23 -2.23
N SER A 199 23.57 -3.37 -2.79
CA SER A 199 24.96 -3.74 -3.04
C SER A 199 25.49 -3.02 -4.28
N ARG A 200 26.64 -2.36 -4.18
CA ARG A 200 27.36 -1.73 -5.30
C ARG A 200 28.10 -2.77 -6.14
N GLN A 201 28.70 -3.74 -5.47
CA GLN A 201 29.47 -4.84 -6.05
C GLN A 201 29.16 -6.14 -5.31
N ASN A 202 29.51 -7.28 -5.89
CA ASN A 202 29.35 -8.58 -5.23
C ASN A 202 30.11 -8.55 -3.89
N CYS A 203 29.38 -8.61 -2.78
CA CYS A 203 29.93 -8.46 -1.45
C CYS A 203 29.31 -9.48 -0.48
N THR A 204 29.85 -9.56 0.72
CA THR A 204 29.21 -10.25 1.83
C THR A 204 28.72 -9.19 2.78
N ASP A 205 27.42 -9.21 3.12
CA ASP A 205 26.86 -8.25 4.07
C ASP A 205 27.37 -8.51 5.50
N ARG A 206 27.09 -7.59 6.42
CA ARG A 206 27.47 -7.75 7.84
C ARG A 206 26.88 -8.98 8.53
N GLN A 207 25.83 -9.58 7.99
CA GLN A 207 25.19 -10.79 8.52
C GLN A 207 25.81 -12.07 7.94
N GLY A 208 26.83 -11.96 7.08
CA GLY A 208 27.52 -13.09 6.46
C GLY A 208 26.86 -13.63 5.20
N GLN A 209 25.81 -12.97 4.69
CA GLN A 209 25.09 -13.39 3.50
C GLN A 209 25.74 -12.79 2.24
N ARG A 210 25.94 -13.63 1.22
CA ARG A 210 26.47 -13.19 -0.07
C ARG A 210 25.42 -12.39 -0.84
N ARG A 211 25.78 -11.19 -1.28
CA ARG A 211 24.97 -10.26 -2.07
C ARG A 211 25.55 -10.07 -3.45
N ARG A 212 24.68 -10.00 -4.45
CA ARG A 212 25.08 -9.68 -5.83
C ARG A 212 25.03 -8.19 -6.08
N ALA A 213 25.84 -7.71 -7.01
CA ALA A 213 25.80 -6.32 -7.46
C ALA A 213 24.36 -5.90 -7.85
N GLY A 214 23.89 -4.81 -7.29
CA GLY A 214 22.53 -4.28 -7.46
C GLY A 214 21.45 -5.00 -6.68
N GLU A 215 21.76 -6.04 -5.90
CA GLU A 215 20.81 -6.69 -5.00
C GLU A 215 20.43 -5.73 -3.87
N GLU A 216 19.16 -5.74 -3.50
CA GLU A 216 18.64 -4.93 -2.40
C GLU A 216 18.10 -5.83 -1.28
N TRP A 217 18.31 -5.42 -0.04
CA TRP A 217 17.82 -6.13 1.15
C TRP A 217 17.48 -5.15 2.28
N LEU A 218 16.82 -5.65 3.32
CA LEU A 218 16.49 -4.89 4.53
C LEU A 218 17.34 -5.34 5.72
N VAL A 219 17.80 -4.38 6.50
CA VAL A 219 18.35 -4.59 7.84
C VAL A 219 17.31 -4.14 8.85
N ARG A 220 16.88 -5.05 9.74
CA ARG A 220 15.80 -4.84 10.72
C ARG A 220 16.30 -4.72 12.16
N GLU A 221 17.59 -4.92 12.39
CA GLU A 221 18.18 -4.80 13.72
C GLU A 221 18.12 -3.35 14.20
N GLU A 222 17.57 -3.14 15.38
CA GLU A 222 17.48 -1.81 15.98
C GLU A 222 18.87 -1.32 16.40
N GLY A 223 19.12 -0.03 16.21
CA GLY A 223 20.37 0.62 16.63
C GLY A 223 21.10 1.31 15.49
N ALA A 224 22.38 1.59 15.73
CA ALA A 224 23.23 2.26 14.76
C ALA A 224 23.84 1.22 13.80
N TYR A 225 23.41 1.26 12.54
CA TYR A 225 23.96 0.43 11.48
C TYR A 225 24.99 1.20 10.66
N LEU A 226 26.25 0.78 10.71
CA LEU A 226 27.31 1.37 9.91
C LEU A 226 27.41 0.64 8.56
N PRO A 227 27.08 1.27 7.42
CA PRO A 227 27.16 0.61 6.12
C PRO A 227 28.59 0.19 5.78
N GLY A 228 28.75 -1.00 5.18
CA GLY A 228 30.00 -1.44 4.57
C GLY A 228 30.39 -0.61 3.32
N VAL A 229 31.59 -0.85 2.78
CA VAL A 229 32.10 -0.15 1.58
C VAL A 229 31.17 -0.32 0.37
N ASP A 230 30.73 -1.56 0.15
CA ASP A 230 29.89 -1.95 -0.98
C ASP A 230 28.40 -1.82 -0.68
N GLU A 231 28.03 -1.37 0.52
CA GLU A 231 26.64 -1.22 0.93
C GLU A 231 26.21 0.24 0.74
N GLU A 232 25.31 0.46 -0.21
CA GLU A 232 24.69 1.75 -0.44
C GLU A 232 23.38 1.86 0.35
N VAL A 233 23.27 2.90 1.16
CA VAL A 233 22.03 3.21 1.88
C VAL A 233 21.01 3.82 0.91
N VAL A 234 19.88 3.13 0.71
CA VAL A 234 18.81 3.59 -0.17
C VAL A 234 17.82 4.47 0.60
N ARG A 235 17.17 3.91 1.63
CA ARG A 235 16.19 4.63 2.46
C ARG A 235 15.86 3.85 3.75
N ILE A 236 15.27 4.56 4.72
CA ILE A 236 14.60 3.94 5.86
C ILE A 236 13.16 3.59 5.43
N VAL A 237 12.73 2.36 5.72
CA VAL A 237 11.38 1.85 5.50
C VAL A 237 10.66 1.79 6.84
N ASN A 238 9.50 2.42 6.93
CA ASN A 238 8.66 2.36 8.14
C ASN A 238 7.74 1.16 8.07
N ALA A 239 7.43 0.58 9.23
CA ALA A 239 6.41 -0.44 9.34
C ALA A 239 5.00 0.13 9.22
N TYR A 240 4.09 -0.70 8.71
CA TYR A 240 2.65 -0.53 8.81
C TYR A 240 2.16 -1.19 10.08
N ILE A 241 1.38 -0.46 10.87
CA ILE A 241 0.74 -0.97 12.08
C ILE A 241 -0.64 -1.46 11.67
N LEU A 242 -0.86 -2.77 11.78
CA LEU A 242 -2.11 -3.41 11.42
C LEU A 242 -3.04 -3.47 12.63
N THR A 243 -4.34 -3.42 12.36
CA THR A 243 -5.38 -3.55 13.39
C THR A 243 -6.37 -4.63 12.95
N GLU A 244 -7.23 -5.10 13.85
CA GLU A 244 -8.30 -6.04 13.47
C GLU A 244 -9.24 -5.48 12.39
N GLN A 245 -9.23 -4.16 12.14
CA GLN A 245 -10.07 -3.49 11.15
C GLN A 245 -9.37 -3.22 9.82
N GLN A 246 -8.05 -3.41 9.74
CA GLN A 246 -7.24 -3.05 8.58
C GLN A 246 -6.28 -4.18 8.22
N ALA A 247 -6.27 -4.55 6.95
CA ALA A 247 -5.29 -5.45 6.36
C ALA A 247 -4.43 -4.69 5.35
N LEU A 248 -3.18 -5.13 5.17
CA LEU A 248 -2.26 -4.56 4.18
C LEU A 248 -2.35 -5.36 2.89
N TYR A 249 -2.61 -4.69 1.78
CA TYR A 249 -2.65 -5.31 0.46
C TYR A 249 -1.29 -5.19 -0.23
N LEU A 250 -0.66 -6.35 -0.46
CA LEU A 250 0.67 -6.49 -1.05
C LEU A 250 0.64 -7.23 -2.38
N THR A 251 1.62 -6.91 -3.23
CA THR A 251 1.91 -7.63 -4.46
C THR A 251 3.40 -7.97 -4.56
N ALA A 252 3.72 -9.11 -5.15
CA ALA A 252 5.10 -9.56 -5.30
C ALA A 252 5.70 -9.03 -6.61
N GLN A 253 6.77 -8.24 -6.54
CA GLN A 253 7.49 -7.79 -7.74
C GLN A 253 8.30 -8.91 -8.40
N ARG A 254 8.74 -9.90 -7.63
CA ARG A 254 9.55 -11.05 -8.07
C ARG A 254 9.16 -12.29 -7.28
N THR A 255 9.62 -13.46 -7.72
CA THR A 255 9.47 -14.68 -6.94
C THR A 255 10.45 -14.68 -5.77
N PHE A 256 9.94 -14.74 -4.54
CA PHE A 256 10.74 -14.76 -3.30
C PHE A 256 10.00 -15.52 -2.20
N THR A 257 10.67 -15.72 -1.07
CA THR A 257 10.04 -16.26 0.14
C THR A 257 9.80 -15.12 1.10
N ASP A 258 8.56 -14.95 1.55
CA ASP A 258 8.19 -13.88 2.48
C ASP A 258 8.73 -14.12 3.90
N VAL A 259 8.56 -13.13 4.77
CA VAL A 259 8.98 -13.17 6.18
C VAL A 259 8.31 -14.31 6.95
N PHE A 260 7.14 -14.75 6.50
CA PHE A 260 6.36 -15.84 7.09
C PHE A 260 6.76 -17.22 6.54
N GLY A 261 7.77 -17.29 5.65
CA GLY A 261 8.24 -18.53 5.05
C GLY A 261 7.38 -19.06 3.91
N ARG A 262 6.41 -18.28 3.41
CA ARG A 262 5.55 -18.66 2.28
C ARG A 262 6.22 -18.24 0.97
N GLN A 263 6.19 -19.12 -0.02
CA GLN A 263 6.74 -18.82 -1.35
C GLN A 263 5.74 -17.98 -2.16
N ARG A 264 6.16 -16.78 -2.58
CA ARG A 264 5.39 -15.86 -3.42
C ARG A 264 5.99 -15.85 -4.83
N LYS A 265 5.18 -15.99 -5.86
CA LYS A 265 5.60 -15.84 -7.26
C LYS A 265 5.44 -14.39 -7.70
N ALA A 266 6.19 -14.00 -8.73
CA ALA A 266 6.05 -12.67 -9.32
C ALA A 266 4.61 -12.41 -9.79
N GLY A 267 4.03 -11.30 -9.35
CA GLY A 267 2.64 -10.91 -9.61
C GLY A 267 1.62 -11.51 -8.65
N ASP A 268 2.02 -12.35 -7.69
CA ASP A 268 1.09 -12.84 -6.67
C ASP A 268 0.61 -11.67 -5.79
N GLU A 269 -0.66 -11.71 -5.42
CA GLU A 269 -1.37 -10.68 -4.65
C GLU A 269 -1.87 -11.31 -3.35
N TRP A 270 -1.67 -10.67 -2.19
CA TRP A 270 -2.18 -11.18 -0.91
C TRP A 270 -2.43 -10.08 0.12
N LEU A 271 -3.14 -10.45 1.19
CA LEU A 271 -3.32 -9.60 2.36
C LEU A 271 -2.42 -10.08 3.50
N VAL A 272 -1.88 -9.12 4.24
CA VAL A 272 -1.30 -9.35 5.57
C VAL A 272 -2.29 -8.78 6.57
N THR A 273 -2.76 -9.62 7.48
CA THR A 273 -3.75 -9.23 8.51
C THR A 273 -3.09 -9.18 9.88
N PHE A 274 -3.83 -8.66 10.87
CA PHE A 274 -3.42 -8.66 12.27
C PHE A 274 -3.14 -10.06 12.83
N GLU A 275 -3.73 -11.11 12.26
CA GLU A 275 -3.48 -12.50 12.67
C GLU A 275 -2.08 -13.00 12.28
N ASP A 276 -1.51 -12.49 11.17
CA ASP A 276 -0.16 -12.82 10.74
C ASP A 276 0.89 -12.01 11.52
N THR A 277 0.68 -10.70 11.64
CA THR A 277 1.55 -9.79 12.41
C THR A 277 0.83 -8.50 12.78
N GLU A 278 1.11 -7.95 13.97
CA GLU A 278 0.64 -6.62 14.37
C GLU A 278 1.33 -5.50 13.57
N ILE A 279 2.59 -5.75 13.17
CA ILE A 279 3.46 -4.77 12.53
C ILE A 279 4.13 -5.42 11.33
N HIS A 280 3.92 -4.86 10.14
CA HIS A 280 4.53 -5.37 8.90
C HIS A 280 5.44 -4.34 8.28
N ILE A 281 6.71 -4.69 8.09
CA ILE A 281 7.65 -3.88 7.30
C ILE A 281 7.68 -4.50 5.90
N PRO A 282 7.20 -3.79 4.86
CA PRO A 282 7.22 -4.31 3.50
C PRO A 282 8.64 -4.64 3.06
N ASP A 283 8.85 -5.86 2.60
CA ASP A 283 10.15 -6.31 2.11
C ASP A 283 10.52 -5.66 0.77
N VAL A 284 11.75 -5.88 0.31
CA VAL A 284 12.28 -5.30 -0.94
C VAL A 284 11.45 -5.66 -2.17
N TYR A 285 10.95 -6.89 -2.21
CA TYR A 285 10.16 -7.44 -3.33
C TYR A 285 8.65 -7.35 -3.10
N GLU A 286 8.22 -6.77 -1.98
CA GLU A 286 6.81 -6.50 -1.69
C GLU A 286 6.49 -5.07 -2.12
N ASP A 287 5.44 -4.91 -2.92
CA ASP A 287 4.90 -3.61 -3.26
C ASP A 287 3.55 -3.42 -2.56
N VAL A 288 3.41 -2.30 -1.86
CA VAL A 288 2.20 -1.97 -1.10
C VAL A 288 1.21 -1.30 -2.03
N VAL A 289 0.10 -1.98 -2.33
CA VAL A 289 -0.97 -1.42 -3.17
C VAL A 289 -1.88 -0.52 -2.35
N GLY A 290 -2.17 -0.90 -1.10
CA GLY A 290 -2.98 -0.09 -0.20
C GLY A 290 -3.40 -0.82 1.08
N GLU A 291 -4.31 -0.21 1.83
CA GLU A 291 -4.93 -0.79 3.02
C GLU A 291 -6.37 -1.19 2.69
N VAL A 292 -6.79 -2.37 3.17
CA VAL A 292 -8.13 -2.92 2.99
C VAL A 292 -8.85 -2.90 4.33
N THR A 293 -10.01 -2.25 4.36
CA THR A 293 -10.86 -2.21 5.55
C THR A 293 -11.67 -3.49 5.69
N ILE A 294 -11.86 -3.94 6.93
CA ILE A 294 -12.69 -5.11 7.21
C ILE A 294 -14.15 -4.86 6.78
N THR A 295 -14.76 -5.85 6.13
CA THR A 295 -16.18 -5.88 5.82
C THR A 295 -16.90 -6.61 6.94
N THR A 296 -17.83 -5.94 7.62
CA THR A 296 -18.58 -6.52 8.74
C THR A 296 -20.04 -6.70 8.38
N LEU A 297 -20.56 -7.92 8.55
CA LEU A 297 -21.96 -8.27 8.41
C LEU A 297 -22.61 -8.39 9.80
N SER A 298 -23.82 -7.85 9.96
CA SER A 298 -24.67 -8.10 11.13
C SER A 298 -25.52 -9.36 10.96
N ASP A 299 -26.22 -9.77 12.02
CA ASP A 299 -27.11 -10.96 12.01
C ASP A 299 -28.23 -10.88 10.95
N ARG A 300 -28.59 -9.68 10.50
CA ARG A 300 -29.63 -9.43 9.48
C ARG A 300 -29.06 -8.90 8.17
N GLN A 301 -27.78 -9.12 7.92
CA GLN A 301 -27.12 -8.74 6.67
C GLN A 301 -26.47 -9.95 6.02
N TRP A 302 -26.40 -9.89 4.70
CA TRP A 302 -25.75 -10.88 3.85
C TRP A 302 -25.15 -10.19 2.63
N CYS A 303 -24.22 -10.86 1.97
CA CYS A 303 -23.66 -10.36 0.71
C CYS A 303 -23.24 -11.51 -0.19
N ILE A 304 -23.13 -11.22 -1.49
CA ILE A 304 -22.58 -12.15 -2.48
C ILE A 304 -21.15 -11.72 -2.80
N VAL A 305 -20.19 -12.56 -2.48
CA VAL A 305 -18.79 -12.40 -2.87
C VAL A 305 -18.60 -13.07 -4.23
N VAL A 306 -18.05 -12.32 -5.18
CA VAL A 306 -17.69 -12.84 -6.51
C VAL A 306 -16.22 -13.22 -6.51
N ASP A 307 -15.88 -14.29 -7.22
CA ASP A 307 -14.54 -14.86 -7.35
C ASP A 307 -13.88 -15.22 -6.00
N PRO A 308 -14.60 -15.94 -5.11
CA PRO A 308 -14.11 -16.25 -3.76
C PRO A 308 -12.80 -17.02 -3.82
N ILE A 309 -11.91 -16.72 -2.87
CA ILE A 309 -10.61 -17.40 -2.78
C ILE A 309 -10.76 -18.81 -2.18
N ASP A 310 -10.11 -19.79 -2.80
CA ASP A 310 -10.04 -21.16 -2.30
C ASP A 310 -9.04 -21.31 -1.12
N GLN A 311 -9.02 -22.49 -0.49
CA GLN A 311 -8.03 -22.81 0.56
C GLN A 311 -6.59 -22.79 0.06
N SER A 312 -6.38 -22.81 -1.26
CA SER A 312 -5.06 -22.73 -1.90
C SER A 312 -4.63 -21.29 -2.16
N GLY A 313 -5.44 -20.29 -1.79
CA GLY A 313 -5.15 -18.87 -1.97
C GLY A 313 -5.38 -18.36 -3.39
N LYS A 314 -6.15 -19.07 -4.22
CA LYS A 314 -6.45 -18.68 -5.60
C LYS A 314 -7.92 -18.28 -5.79
N PRO A 315 -8.19 -17.24 -6.60
CA PRO A 315 -9.56 -16.81 -6.89
C PRO A 315 -10.28 -17.82 -7.79
N GLN A 316 -11.50 -18.19 -7.43
CA GLN A 316 -12.36 -19.06 -8.22
C GLN A 316 -13.19 -18.25 -9.22
N LEU A 317 -12.57 -17.92 -10.36
CA LEU A 317 -13.17 -17.06 -11.38
C LEU A 317 -14.56 -17.55 -11.85
N GLY A 318 -15.54 -16.66 -11.80
CA GLY A 318 -16.93 -16.89 -12.18
C GLY A 318 -17.81 -17.47 -11.07
N MET A 319 -17.22 -17.91 -9.95
CA MET A 319 -17.99 -18.43 -8.81
C MET A 319 -18.53 -17.30 -7.95
N GLN A 320 -19.64 -17.56 -7.27
CA GLN A 320 -20.27 -16.66 -6.32
C GLN A 320 -20.47 -17.41 -5.01
N GLU A 321 -20.20 -16.74 -3.89
CA GLU A 321 -20.36 -17.27 -2.54
C GLU A 321 -21.28 -16.34 -1.74
N VAL A 322 -22.30 -16.90 -1.10
CA VAL A 322 -23.15 -16.16 -0.17
C VAL A 322 -22.50 -16.20 1.21
N ARG A 323 -22.13 -15.03 1.74
CA ARG A 323 -21.69 -14.88 3.14
C ARG A 323 -22.81 -14.24 3.95
N GLN A 324 -23.11 -14.83 5.10
CA GLN A 324 -24.23 -14.43 5.96
C GLN A 324 -23.91 -14.56 7.45
N GLY A 325 -24.69 -13.85 8.27
CA GLY A 325 -24.57 -13.87 9.73
C GLY A 325 -23.49 -12.94 10.25
N ARG A 326 -23.38 -12.82 11.58
CA ARG A 326 -22.39 -11.97 12.24
C ARG A 326 -20.97 -12.47 11.98
N THR A 327 -20.39 -11.92 10.93
CA THR A 327 -19.07 -12.27 10.43
C THR A 327 -18.35 -11.01 9.99
N SER A 328 -17.05 -10.98 10.23
CA SER A 328 -16.17 -9.89 9.81
C SER A 328 -15.05 -10.52 8.99
N PHE A 329 -14.85 -10.04 7.77
CA PHE A 329 -13.86 -10.60 6.85
C PHE A 329 -13.26 -9.51 5.97
N PHE A 330 -12.05 -9.74 5.48
CA PHE A 330 -11.44 -8.88 4.47
C PHE A 330 -11.79 -9.42 3.07
N LEU A 331 -12.02 -8.53 2.12
CA LEU A 331 -12.11 -8.91 0.72
C LEU A 331 -10.70 -9.14 0.20
N HIS A 332 -10.44 -10.36 -0.24
CA HIS A 332 -9.14 -10.71 -0.79
C HIS A 332 -8.91 -10.09 -2.18
N PRO A 333 -7.66 -10.04 -2.68
CA PRO A 333 -7.38 -9.54 -4.02
C PRO A 333 -8.15 -10.32 -5.08
N GLY A 334 -8.88 -9.60 -5.93
CA GLY A 334 -9.79 -10.16 -6.93
C GLY A 334 -11.23 -10.37 -6.45
N GLU A 335 -11.49 -10.43 -5.14
CA GLU A 335 -12.85 -10.52 -4.62
C GLU A 335 -13.57 -9.17 -4.67
N PHE A 336 -14.86 -9.19 -4.98
CA PHE A 336 -15.71 -8.01 -4.86
C PHE A 336 -17.15 -8.38 -4.48
N LEU A 337 -17.86 -7.43 -3.87
CA LEU A 337 -19.24 -7.61 -3.45
C LEU A 337 -20.21 -7.28 -4.58
N LYS A 338 -21.03 -8.25 -4.97
CA LYS A 338 -22.13 -8.03 -5.92
C LYS A 338 -23.34 -7.44 -5.21
N GLY A 339 -23.67 -6.20 -5.54
CA GLY A 339 -24.80 -5.49 -4.93
C GLY A 339 -24.53 -4.99 -3.50
N GLY A 340 -23.27 -5.04 -3.03
CA GLY A 340 -22.88 -4.60 -1.69
C GLY A 340 -23.42 -5.49 -0.56
N ILE A 341 -23.49 -4.92 0.65
CA ILE A 341 -24.11 -5.55 1.81
C ILE A 341 -25.63 -5.35 1.71
N GLN A 342 -26.38 -6.44 1.74
CA GLN A 342 -27.83 -6.47 1.61
C GLN A 342 -28.49 -6.90 2.93
N GLU A 343 -29.73 -6.47 3.15
CA GLU A 343 -30.51 -6.90 4.30
C GLU A 343 -31.23 -8.23 4.02
N VAL A 344 -31.39 -9.03 5.06
CA VAL A 344 -32.12 -10.29 5.02
C VAL A 344 -33.61 -10.03 4.79
N TYR A 345 -34.27 -10.87 4.00
CA TYR A 345 -35.70 -10.76 3.79
C TYR A 345 -36.45 -11.31 5.01
N VAL A 346 -36.97 -10.40 5.84
CA VAL A 346 -37.85 -10.73 6.97
C VAL A 346 -39.27 -10.86 6.45
N LEU A 347 -39.86 -12.04 6.60
CA LEU A 347 -41.23 -12.34 6.18
C LEU A 347 -42.14 -12.54 7.40
N GLY A 348 -43.21 -11.74 7.49
CA GLY A 348 -44.28 -11.95 8.46
C GLY A 348 -45.20 -13.13 8.13
N GLU A 349 -46.14 -13.46 9.02
CA GLU A 349 -47.10 -14.57 8.84
C GLU A 349 -47.97 -14.46 7.58
N GLN A 350 -48.24 -13.23 7.14
CA GLN A 350 -49.06 -12.93 5.96
C GLN A 350 -48.22 -12.57 4.73
N GLU A 351 -46.90 -12.77 4.79
CA GLU A 351 -45.98 -12.40 3.71
C GLU A 351 -45.31 -13.64 3.12
N ALA A 352 -45.01 -13.58 1.82
CA ALA A 352 -44.26 -14.60 1.12
C ALA A 352 -43.33 -13.97 0.08
N LEU A 353 -42.26 -14.67 -0.28
CA LEU A 353 -41.43 -14.31 -1.44
C LEU A 353 -41.77 -15.21 -2.61
N LEU A 354 -41.94 -14.61 -3.79
CA LEU A 354 -41.95 -15.33 -5.04
C LEU A 354 -40.51 -15.45 -5.55
N LEU A 355 -40.06 -16.68 -5.71
CA LEU A 355 -38.71 -17.03 -6.10
C LEU A 355 -38.70 -17.67 -7.49
N LYS A 356 -37.60 -17.47 -8.21
CA LYS A 356 -37.33 -18.07 -9.51
C LYS A 356 -35.94 -18.68 -9.54
N ALA A 357 -35.82 -19.89 -10.06
CA ALA A 357 -34.53 -20.54 -10.26
C ALA A 357 -33.85 -19.96 -11.51
N LYS A 358 -32.61 -19.47 -11.37
CA LYS A 358 -31.76 -19.09 -12.51
C LYS A 358 -31.05 -20.31 -13.09
N GLU A 359 -30.61 -21.21 -12.22
CA GLU A 359 -29.86 -22.41 -12.55
C GLU A 359 -30.49 -23.64 -11.89
N ALA A 360 -30.09 -24.84 -12.33
CA ALA A 360 -30.58 -26.07 -11.73
C ALA A 360 -29.87 -26.30 -10.40
N PHE A 361 -30.61 -26.41 -9.31
CA PHE A 361 -30.04 -26.67 -7.98
C PHE A 361 -30.95 -27.58 -7.16
N ARG A 362 -30.41 -28.11 -6.06
CA ARG A 362 -31.13 -28.96 -5.11
C ARG A 362 -31.39 -28.18 -3.83
N GLU A 363 -32.66 -27.99 -3.52
CA GLU A 363 -33.15 -27.31 -2.33
C GLU A 363 -33.40 -28.35 -1.22
N GLY A 364 -32.64 -28.28 -0.12
CA GLY A 364 -32.76 -29.17 1.05
C GLY A 364 -31.61 -30.16 1.23
N GLU A 365 -31.50 -30.74 2.42
CA GLU A 365 -30.50 -31.77 2.76
C GLU A 365 -31.16 -33.16 2.89
N GLY A 366 -30.58 -34.19 2.26
CA GLY A 366 -31.04 -35.59 2.37
C GLY A 366 -31.98 -36.07 1.26
N ASP A 367 -32.84 -37.04 1.58
CA ASP A 367 -33.77 -37.70 0.64
C ASP A 367 -34.98 -36.83 0.25
N ASP A 368 -35.25 -35.74 0.98
CA ASP A 368 -36.34 -34.79 0.71
C ASP A 368 -35.89 -33.61 -0.20
N ALA A 369 -34.70 -33.70 -0.81
CA ALA A 369 -34.15 -32.63 -1.63
C ALA A 369 -34.98 -32.41 -2.91
N ILE A 370 -35.55 -31.21 -3.03
CA ILE A 370 -36.34 -30.81 -4.19
C ILE A 370 -35.36 -30.30 -5.26
N THR A 371 -35.31 -30.96 -6.41
CA THR A 371 -34.53 -30.47 -7.55
C THR A 371 -35.34 -29.43 -8.32
N ARG A 372 -34.85 -28.19 -8.36
CA ARG A 372 -35.45 -27.08 -9.12
C ARG A 372 -34.77 -26.98 -10.49
N GLN A 373 -35.56 -26.80 -11.53
CA GLN A 373 -35.08 -26.53 -12.88
C GLN A 373 -35.02 -25.02 -13.15
N PRO A 374 -34.16 -24.56 -14.07
CA PRO A 374 -34.11 -23.15 -14.46
C PRO A 374 -35.48 -22.66 -14.92
N GLY A 375 -35.95 -21.56 -14.34
CA GLY A 375 -37.26 -20.96 -14.63
C GLY A 375 -38.40 -21.41 -13.73
N ASP A 376 -38.20 -22.44 -12.89
CA ASP A 376 -39.21 -22.86 -11.92
C ASP A 376 -39.56 -21.73 -10.95
N LEU A 377 -40.85 -21.55 -10.69
CA LEU A 377 -41.38 -20.58 -9.72
C LEU A 377 -41.91 -21.30 -8.49
N TRP A 378 -41.54 -20.80 -7.31
CA TRP A 378 -42.09 -21.26 -6.04
C TRP A 378 -42.20 -20.11 -5.04
N MET A 379 -42.89 -20.36 -3.94
CA MET A 379 -43.07 -19.38 -2.89
C MET A 379 -42.57 -19.90 -1.55
N ILE A 380 -42.02 -18.97 -0.77
CA ILE A 380 -41.64 -19.20 0.62
C ILE A 380 -42.49 -18.28 1.49
N ALA A 381 -43.39 -18.86 2.29
CA ALA A 381 -44.25 -18.13 3.23
C ALA A 381 -43.58 -17.94 4.60
N GLY A 382 -43.83 -16.81 5.27
CA GLY A 382 -43.38 -16.56 6.64
C GLY A 382 -44.17 -17.34 7.70
N PRO A 383 -43.89 -17.14 9.01
CA PRO A 383 -42.89 -16.23 9.56
C PRO A 383 -41.48 -16.84 9.51
N ARG A 384 -40.59 -16.27 8.69
CA ARG A 384 -39.18 -16.70 8.62
C ARG A 384 -38.29 -15.62 8.02
N ASP A 385 -37.00 -15.68 8.34
CA ASP A 385 -35.96 -14.91 7.68
C ASP A 385 -35.44 -15.72 6.48
N TYR A 386 -35.29 -15.08 5.32
CA TYR A 386 -34.85 -15.75 4.10
C TYR A 386 -33.68 -15.01 3.43
N ILE A 387 -32.67 -15.78 3.05
CA ILE A 387 -31.50 -15.34 2.30
C ILE A 387 -31.46 -16.15 1.00
N PRO A 388 -31.51 -15.50 -0.17
CA PRO A 388 -31.49 -16.22 -1.43
C PRO A 388 -30.12 -16.86 -1.68
N GLN A 389 -30.13 -18.08 -2.21
CA GLN A 389 -28.93 -18.73 -2.73
C GLN A 389 -28.48 -18.08 -4.04
N VAL A 390 -27.27 -18.38 -4.50
CA VAL A 390 -26.68 -17.80 -5.73
C VAL A 390 -27.53 -18.10 -6.96
N GLU A 391 -28.12 -19.29 -7.01
CA GLU A 391 -28.92 -19.81 -8.11
C GLU A 391 -30.36 -19.27 -8.08
N VAL A 392 -30.76 -18.54 -7.04
CA VAL A 392 -32.14 -18.11 -6.81
C VAL A 392 -32.30 -16.60 -7.01
N GLU A 393 -33.34 -16.22 -7.74
CA GLU A 393 -33.78 -14.84 -7.89
C GLU A 393 -35.04 -14.57 -7.07
N VAL A 394 -35.03 -13.50 -6.28
CA VAL A 394 -36.25 -12.97 -5.66
C VAL A 394 -36.95 -12.06 -6.67
N LEU A 395 -38.17 -12.43 -7.10
CA LEU A 395 -38.93 -11.64 -8.05
C LEU A 395 -39.75 -10.54 -7.37
N GLU A 396 -40.55 -10.94 -6.37
CA GLU A 396 -41.44 -10.02 -5.66
C GLU A 396 -41.77 -10.52 -4.26
N LYS A 397 -42.09 -9.57 -3.38
CA LYS A 397 -42.63 -9.85 -2.05
C LYS A 397 -44.16 -9.77 -2.12
N ARG A 398 -44.83 -10.89 -1.86
CA ARG A 398 -46.28 -11.02 -1.85
C ARG A 398 -46.83 -10.88 -0.44
N GLN A 399 -48.00 -10.26 -0.33
CA GLN A 399 -48.76 -10.15 0.92
C GLN A 399 -50.13 -10.78 0.71
N ALA A 400 -50.64 -11.45 1.76
CA ALA A 400 -51.99 -11.98 1.75
C ALA A 400 -52.98 -10.80 1.69
N ILE A 401 -53.91 -10.87 0.75
CA ILE A 401 -54.94 -9.85 0.55
C ILE A 401 -56.11 -10.22 1.47
N PRO A 402 -56.43 -9.41 2.51
CA PRO A 402 -57.59 -9.67 3.35
C PRO A 402 -58.87 -9.38 2.56
N LEU A 403 -59.76 -10.37 2.47
CA LEU A 403 -61.07 -10.24 1.81
C LEU A 403 -62.17 -10.41 2.86
N ASP A 404 -63.06 -9.42 2.99
CA ASP A 404 -64.27 -9.54 3.83
C ASP A 404 -65.39 -10.32 3.10
N LYS A 405 -66.49 -10.65 3.79
CA LYS A 405 -67.62 -11.45 3.28
C LYS A 405 -68.22 -10.95 1.96
N ASN A 406 -68.15 -9.64 1.72
CA ASN A 406 -68.72 -8.99 0.54
C ASN A 406 -67.63 -8.48 -0.42
N GLU A 407 -66.40 -8.96 -0.29
CA GLU A 407 -65.26 -8.60 -1.13
C GLU A 407 -64.71 -9.82 -1.84
N GLY A 408 -64.04 -9.58 -2.95
CA GLY A 408 -63.34 -10.60 -3.70
C GLY A 408 -62.34 -9.99 -4.68
N ILE A 409 -61.52 -10.83 -5.27
CA ILE A 409 -60.52 -10.46 -6.27
C ILE A 409 -60.60 -11.40 -7.47
N TYR A 410 -60.25 -10.88 -8.64
CA TYR A 410 -60.05 -11.69 -9.83
C TYR A 410 -58.59 -12.13 -9.93
N VAL A 411 -58.41 -13.44 -10.06
CA VAL A 411 -57.09 -14.06 -10.15
C VAL A 411 -57.01 -14.79 -11.48
N ARG A 412 -55.89 -14.64 -12.16
CA ARG A 412 -55.55 -15.37 -13.39
C ARG A 412 -54.38 -16.30 -13.11
N ASP A 413 -54.52 -17.55 -13.52
CA ASP A 413 -53.40 -18.48 -13.57
C ASP A 413 -52.61 -18.27 -14.88
N THR A 414 -51.31 -18.07 -14.75
CA THR A 414 -50.36 -17.81 -15.83
C THR A 414 -49.99 -19.06 -16.63
N GLN A 415 -50.19 -20.27 -16.09
CA GLN A 415 -49.90 -21.53 -16.79
C GLN A 415 -51.00 -21.90 -17.77
N ASN A 416 -52.25 -21.87 -17.33
CA ASN A 416 -53.40 -22.31 -18.12
C ASN A 416 -54.30 -21.15 -18.61
N GLY A 417 -54.07 -19.92 -18.12
CA GLY A 417 -54.87 -18.74 -18.45
C GLY A 417 -56.24 -18.70 -17.77
N GLU A 418 -56.52 -19.59 -16.82
CA GLU A 418 -57.82 -19.69 -16.16
C GLU A 418 -58.08 -18.49 -15.26
N LEU A 419 -59.25 -17.88 -15.42
CA LEU A 419 -59.73 -16.80 -14.58
C LEU A 419 -60.65 -17.36 -13.51
N LYS A 420 -60.44 -16.94 -12.26
CA LYS A 420 -61.30 -17.28 -11.13
C LYS A 420 -61.63 -16.05 -10.27
N LEU A 421 -62.83 -16.06 -9.71
CA LEU A 421 -63.23 -15.15 -8.64
C LEU A 421 -62.90 -15.79 -7.29
N VAL A 422 -62.17 -15.08 -6.43
CA VAL A 422 -61.92 -15.49 -5.05
C VAL A 422 -62.67 -14.55 -4.12
N GLY A 423 -63.69 -15.03 -3.43
CA GLY A 423 -64.48 -14.26 -2.45
C GLY A 423 -64.03 -14.47 -1.00
N GLY A 424 -64.38 -13.54 -0.11
CA GLY A 424 -64.16 -13.66 1.34
C GLY A 424 -65.26 -14.44 2.09
N PRO A 425 -65.16 -14.59 3.43
CA PRO A 425 -64.15 -14.01 4.31
C PRO A 425 -62.89 -14.88 4.42
N GLN A 426 -61.78 -14.47 3.81
CA GLN A 426 -60.48 -15.13 3.94
C GLN A 426 -59.32 -14.18 3.57
N ALA A 427 -58.12 -14.43 4.09
CA ALA A 427 -56.91 -13.77 3.60
C ALA A 427 -56.31 -14.62 2.48
N TYR A 428 -56.40 -14.15 1.23
CA TYR A 428 -55.96 -14.92 0.07
C TYR A 428 -54.54 -14.53 -0.33
N MET A 429 -53.66 -15.53 -0.45
CA MET A 429 -52.30 -15.36 -0.96
C MET A 429 -52.24 -15.94 -2.38
N LEU A 430 -51.81 -15.13 -3.34
CA LEU A 430 -51.66 -15.54 -4.73
C LEU A 430 -50.64 -16.68 -4.84
N SER A 431 -51.00 -17.79 -5.49
CA SER A 431 -50.10 -18.92 -5.78
C SER A 431 -48.96 -18.52 -6.73
N PRO A 432 -47.84 -19.28 -6.83
CA PRO A 432 -46.66 -18.86 -7.60
C PRO A 432 -46.95 -18.49 -9.07
N TYR A 433 -47.95 -19.15 -9.66
CA TYR A 433 -48.38 -18.95 -11.04
C TYR A 433 -49.64 -18.10 -11.16
N GLU A 434 -50.08 -17.45 -10.09
CA GLU A 434 -51.26 -16.57 -10.09
C GLU A 434 -50.85 -15.09 -10.13
N GLU A 435 -51.61 -14.32 -10.90
CA GLU A 435 -51.54 -12.86 -10.97
C GLU A 435 -52.93 -12.24 -10.76
N LEU A 436 -52.99 -10.99 -10.30
CA LEU A 436 -54.25 -10.25 -10.24
C LEU A 436 -54.71 -9.86 -11.64
N TRP A 437 -55.98 -10.07 -11.93
CA TRP A 437 -56.55 -9.78 -13.24
C TRP A 437 -57.49 -8.60 -13.21
N GLU A 438 -57.33 -7.67 -14.15
CA GLU A 438 -58.20 -6.51 -14.26
C GLU A 438 -59.46 -6.81 -15.08
N LYS A 439 -60.63 -6.72 -14.45
CA LYS A 439 -61.92 -6.84 -15.14
C LYS A 439 -62.38 -5.51 -15.71
N GLU A 440 -62.26 -5.37 -17.01
CA GLU A 440 -62.80 -4.22 -17.75
C GLU A 440 -64.32 -4.32 -17.88
N LEU A 441 -65.01 -3.20 -17.60
CA LEU A 441 -66.46 -3.09 -17.78
C LEU A 441 -66.77 -2.01 -18.81
N PRO A 442 -67.89 -2.15 -19.56
CA PRO A 442 -68.37 -1.07 -20.42
C PRO A 442 -68.60 0.21 -19.62
N THR A 443 -68.26 1.36 -20.20
CA THR A 443 -68.35 2.67 -19.54
C THR A 443 -69.76 3.02 -19.02
N VAL A 444 -70.81 2.48 -19.66
CA VAL A 444 -72.20 2.62 -19.21
C VAL A 444 -72.41 1.88 -17.88
N VAL A 445 -71.92 0.65 -17.75
CA VAL A 445 -72.02 -0.16 -16.54
C VAL A 445 -71.22 0.48 -15.41
N GLU A 446 -70.01 0.97 -15.69
CA GLU A 446 -69.22 1.66 -14.66
C GLU A 446 -69.92 2.92 -14.13
N LYS A 447 -70.58 3.69 -15.00
CA LYS A 447 -71.37 4.85 -14.56
C LYS A 447 -72.53 4.43 -13.66
N LEU A 448 -73.24 3.37 -14.01
CA LEU A 448 -74.37 2.84 -13.22
C LEU A 448 -73.92 2.31 -11.85
N LEU A 449 -72.80 1.58 -11.80
CA LEU A 449 -72.21 1.10 -10.54
C LEU A 449 -71.76 2.26 -9.64
N ARG A 450 -71.21 3.33 -10.23
CA ARG A 450 -70.78 4.53 -9.49
C ARG A 450 -71.94 5.36 -8.95
N GLN A 451 -73.10 5.32 -9.60
CA GLN A 451 -74.26 6.11 -9.19
C GLN A 451 -74.93 5.61 -7.91
N LYS A 452 -74.57 4.42 -7.37
CA LYS A 452 -75.19 3.79 -6.18
C LYS A 452 -76.68 4.17 -6.06
N ILE A 453 -77.44 3.88 -7.11
CA ILE A 453 -78.86 4.27 -7.19
C ILE A 453 -79.61 3.39 -6.20
N ASP A 454 -79.95 3.97 -5.05
CA ASP A 454 -81.02 3.46 -4.20
C ASP A 454 -82.34 3.81 -4.91
N PRO A 455 -83.07 2.85 -5.53
CA PRO A 455 -84.21 3.14 -6.41
C PRO A 455 -85.42 3.73 -5.69
N PHE A 456 -85.35 3.86 -4.36
CA PHE A 456 -86.40 4.44 -3.53
C PHE A 456 -86.16 5.91 -3.16
N SER A 457 -84.93 6.41 -3.18
CA SER A 457 -84.62 7.75 -2.68
C SER A 457 -84.98 8.88 -3.64
N ASP A 458 -85.27 8.59 -4.92
CA ASP A 458 -85.36 9.63 -5.95
C ASP A 458 -86.68 9.61 -6.77
N ARG A 459 -87.82 9.37 -6.10
CA ARG A 459 -89.16 9.60 -6.69
C ARG A 459 -89.61 11.08 -6.63
N GLY A 460 -88.70 12.02 -6.36
CA GLY A 460 -89.04 13.41 -6.04
C GLY A 460 -88.63 14.49 -7.03
N GLN A 461 -87.78 14.22 -8.03
CA GLN A 461 -87.29 15.28 -8.93
C GLN A 461 -88.03 15.27 -10.27
N TYR A 462 -89.14 15.99 -10.34
CA TYR A 462 -89.72 16.43 -11.61
C TYR A 462 -88.77 17.44 -12.27
N PRO A 463 -88.53 17.36 -13.60
CA PRO A 463 -87.84 18.42 -14.31
C PRO A 463 -88.79 19.62 -14.45
N VAL A 464 -88.58 20.68 -13.67
CA VAL A 464 -89.27 21.95 -13.87
C VAL A 464 -88.65 22.63 -15.08
N ALA A 465 -89.43 22.73 -16.15
CA ALA A 465 -89.13 23.56 -17.30
C ALA A 465 -89.20 25.05 -16.90
N GLY A 466 -88.09 25.76 -17.08
CA GLY A 466 -88.04 27.22 -17.10
C GLY A 466 -87.36 27.85 -15.86
N GLY A 467 -86.16 28.40 -16.05
CA GLY A 467 -85.53 29.27 -15.06
C GLY A 467 -84.02 29.43 -15.27
N ASN A 468 -83.64 30.60 -15.76
CA ASN A 468 -82.32 31.18 -16.00
C ASN A 468 -81.10 30.67 -15.21
N GLU A 469 -79.97 30.71 -15.94
CA GLU A 469 -78.60 30.75 -15.45
C GLU A 469 -78.43 31.62 -14.20
N SER A 470 -78.11 30.96 -13.09
CA SER A 470 -77.33 31.58 -12.02
C SER A 470 -76.37 30.54 -11.48
N GLU A 471 -75.10 30.77 -11.75
CA GLU A 471 -73.94 30.06 -11.23
C GLU A 471 -73.98 29.98 -9.69
N GLN A 472 -74.55 28.90 -9.16
CA GLN A 472 -74.24 28.45 -7.81
C GLN A 472 -73.28 27.27 -7.96
N ARG A 473 -71.99 27.61 -7.93
CA ARG A 473 -70.88 26.67 -7.81
C ARG A 473 -71.15 25.72 -6.65
N SER A 474 -71.52 24.49 -7.01
CA SER A 474 -71.67 23.37 -6.10
C SER A 474 -70.36 23.14 -5.33
N PRO A 475 -70.39 22.87 -4.02
CA PRO A 475 -69.18 22.54 -3.30
C PRO A 475 -68.72 21.14 -3.74
N ALA A 476 -67.46 21.06 -4.17
CA ALA A 476 -66.68 19.84 -4.37
C ALA A 476 -67.35 18.75 -5.24
N SER A 477 -66.96 18.71 -6.52
CA SER A 477 -66.79 17.43 -7.22
C SER A 477 -65.80 16.59 -6.40
N LYS A 478 -66.31 15.86 -5.40
CA LYS A 478 -65.62 14.71 -4.84
C LYS A 478 -65.44 13.78 -6.03
N ARG A 479 -64.23 13.77 -6.61
CA ARG A 479 -63.81 12.69 -7.51
C ARG A 479 -64.07 11.40 -6.75
N LEU A 480 -65.19 10.74 -7.07
CA LEU A 480 -65.49 9.42 -6.55
C LEU A 480 -64.26 8.54 -6.85
N PRO A 481 -63.79 7.73 -5.88
CA PRO A 481 -62.58 6.95 -6.06
C PRO A 481 -62.69 6.08 -7.32
N GLN A 482 -61.63 6.08 -8.11
CA GLN A 482 -61.53 5.23 -9.29
C GLN A 482 -61.62 3.77 -8.83
N ARG A 483 -62.47 2.97 -9.50
CA ARG A 483 -62.66 1.56 -9.16
C ARG A 483 -61.34 0.83 -9.32
N ASP A 484 -60.98 0.03 -8.32
CA ASP A 484 -59.96 -1.00 -8.47
C ASP A 484 -60.49 -2.11 -9.39
N LYS A 485 -59.89 -2.26 -10.57
CA LYS A 485 -60.34 -3.21 -11.59
C LYS A 485 -60.06 -4.66 -11.19
N THR A 486 -59.11 -4.89 -10.27
CA THR A 486 -58.74 -6.23 -9.79
C THR A 486 -59.72 -6.77 -8.75
N GLN A 487 -60.44 -5.88 -8.08
CA GLN A 487 -61.50 -6.25 -7.15
C GLN A 487 -62.76 -6.72 -7.88
N ALA A 488 -63.39 -7.73 -7.26
CA ALA A 488 -64.65 -8.29 -7.69
C ALA A 488 -65.71 -7.20 -7.84
N VAL A 489 -66.46 -7.27 -8.93
CA VAL A 489 -67.59 -6.37 -9.12
C VAL A 489 -68.72 -6.87 -8.22
N VAL A 490 -69.01 -6.11 -7.17
CA VAL A 490 -70.09 -6.42 -6.24
C VAL A 490 -71.23 -5.44 -6.46
N PHE A 491 -72.45 -5.97 -6.62
CA PHE A 491 -73.65 -5.17 -6.80
C PHE A 491 -74.76 -5.64 -5.87
N HIS A 492 -75.29 -4.70 -5.10
CA HIS A 492 -76.47 -4.92 -4.27
C HIS A 492 -77.72 -4.76 -5.13
N VAL A 493 -78.48 -5.83 -5.31
CA VAL A 493 -79.76 -5.79 -6.01
C VAL A 493 -80.81 -5.22 -5.05
N PRO A 494 -81.42 -4.05 -5.36
CA PRO A 494 -82.42 -3.45 -4.49
C PRO A 494 -83.69 -4.29 -4.36
N GLN A 495 -84.50 -4.00 -3.34
CA GLN A 495 -85.78 -4.68 -3.17
C GLN A 495 -86.72 -4.40 -4.35
N ASN A 496 -87.40 -5.45 -4.85
CA ASN A 496 -88.24 -5.41 -6.06
C ASN A 496 -87.49 -5.08 -7.37
N ALA A 497 -86.16 -5.27 -7.41
CA ALA A 497 -85.38 -5.20 -8.64
C ALA A 497 -84.92 -6.59 -9.11
N VAL A 498 -84.64 -6.72 -10.40
CA VAL A 498 -84.09 -7.93 -11.01
C VAL A 498 -82.86 -7.54 -11.81
N VAL A 499 -81.79 -8.30 -11.64
CA VAL A 499 -80.57 -8.18 -12.44
C VAL A 499 -80.38 -9.46 -13.25
N GLN A 500 -80.13 -9.29 -14.54
CA GLN A 500 -79.74 -10.39 -15.42
C GLN A 500 -78.24 -10.33 -15.69
N LEU A 501 -77.56 -11.43 -15.39
CA LEU A 501 -76.14 -11.65 -15.66
C LEU A 501 -76.01 -12.65 -16.78
N HIS A 502 -75.10 -12.38 -17.71
CA HIS A 502 -74.78 -13.26 -18.82
C HIS A 502 -73.34 -13.73 -18.68
N ASP A 503 -73.13 -15.05 -18.53
CA ASP A 503 -71.83 -15.70 -18.56
C ASP A 503 -71.47 -16.02 -20.01
N TYR A 504 -70.45 -15.34 -20.54
CA TYR A 504 -70.02 -15.52 -21.93
C TYR A 504 -69.25 -16.82 -22.17
N LYS A 505 -68.61 -17.39 -21.13
CA LYS A 505 -67.85 -18.64 -21.23
C LYS A 505 -68.79 -19.83 -21.37
N ASN A 506 -69.79 -19.91 -20.49
CA ASN A 506 -70.77 -21.01 -20.50
C ASN A 506 -72.01 -20.73 -21.37
N ARG A 507 -72.16 -19.50 -21.90
CA ARG A 507 -73.33 -19.03 -22.66
C ARG A 507 -74.65 -19.22 -21.89
N THR A 508 -74.60 -19.05 -20.58
CA THR A 508 -75.75 -19.14 -19.69
C THR A 508 -76.11 -17.75 -19.18
N ALA A 509 -77.39 -17.55 -18.87
CA ALA A 509 -77.85 -16.34 -18.21
C ALA A 509 -78.53 -16.71 -16.89
N ARG A 510 -78.19 -15.99 -15.82
CA ARG A 510 -78.86 -16.13 -14.52
C ARG A 510 -79.51 -14.81 -14.13
N THR A 511 -80.71 -14.92 -13.56
CA THR A 511 -81.49 -13.78 -13.06
C THR A 511 -81.50 -13.81 -11.54
N VAL A 512 -81.11 -12.70 -10.92
CA VAL A 512 -81.11 -12.54 -9.45
C VAL A 512 -82.20 -11.54 -9.07
N PHE A 513 -83.07 -11.94 -8.14
CA PHE A 513 -84.14 -11.11 -7.58
C PHE A 513 -83.67 -10.51 -6.25
N GLY A 514 -83.88 -9.21 -6.05
CA GLY A 514 -83.50 -8.56 -4.79
C GLY A 514 -84.49 -8.78 -3.64
N PRO A 515 -84.08 -8.52 -2.38
CA PRO A 515 -82.79 -7.97 -1.98
C PRO A 515 -81.72 -9.06 -1.82
N ASP A 516 -80.68 -9.01 -2.66
CA ASP A 516 -79.54 -9.94 -2.63
C ASP A 516 -78.26 -9.24 -3.12
N LEU A 517 -77.10 -9.80 -2.80
CA LEU A 517 -75.79 -9.30 -3.22
C LEU A 517 -75.21 -10.23 -4.27
N VAL A 518 -74.81 -9.67 -5.41
CA VAL A 518 -74.19 -10.45 -6.48
C VAL A 518 -72.76 -10.02 -6.72
N MET A 519 -71.86 -11.00 -6.74
CA MET A 519 -70.51 -10.86 -7.25
C MET A 519 -70.44 -11.42 -8.67
N LEU A 520 -69.89 -10.66 -9.62
CA LEU A 520 -69.72 -11.17 -10.98
C LEU A 520 -68.54 -12.12 -11.06
N GLU A 521 -68.75 -13.27 -11.69
CA GLU A 521 -67.66 -14.13 -12.15
C GLU A 521 -66.81 -13.43 -13.22
N PRO A 522 -65.57 -13.87 -13.49
CA PRO A 522 -64.67 -13.21 -14.45
C PRO A 522 -65.26 -13.03 -15.85
N ASP A 523 -66.02 -14.03 -16.33
CA ASP A 523 -66.63 -14.07 -17.66
C ASP A 523 -68.09 -13.57 -17.69
N GLU A 524 -68.64 -13.17 -16.54
CA GLU A 524 -70.00 -12.62 -16.46
C GLU A 524 -70.06 -11.13 -16.77
N ALA A 525 -71.13 -10.67 -17.42
CA ALA A 525 -71.43 -9.25 -17.52
C ALA A 525 -72.90 -8.94 -17.19
N PHE A 526 -73.14 -7.71 -16.77
CA PHE A 526 -74.49 -7.17 -16.65
C PHE A 526 -75.14 -7.02 -18.01
N THR A 527 -76.39 -7.49 -18.12
CA THR A 527 -77.25 -7.15 -19.24
C THR A 527 -77.89 -5.80 -18.93
N VAL A 528 -77.43 -4.75 -19.61
CA VAL A 528 -78.01 -3.41 -19.47
C VAL A 528 -79.23 -3.30 -20.37
N LEU A 529 -80.42 -3.26 -19.76
CA LEU A 529 -81.65 -2.87 -20.45
C LEU A 529 -81.65 -1.35 -20.59
N ARG A 530 -81.88 -0.87 -21.81
CA ARG A 530 -81.84 0.55 -22.15
C ARG A 530 -83.22 1.15 -22.22
#